data_AF-A0A0A3I0T7-F1
#
_entry.id   AF-A0A0A3I0T7-F1
#
_cell.length_a   1.000
_cell.length_b   1.000
_cell.length_c   1.000
_cell.angle_alpha   90.00
_cell.angle_beta   90.00
_cell.angle_gamma   90.00
#
_symmetry.space_group_name_H-M   'P 1'
#
loop_
_entity.id
_entity.type
_entity.pdbx_description
1 polymer ?
#
loop_
_entity_poly.entity_id
_entity_poly.type
_entity_poly.pdbx_seq_one_letter_code
_entity_poly.pdbx_strand_id
1 'polypeptide(L)'
;MEYESFRYIVFVNGLIVLLIITLLIKKAYRKWSIAIMLAYTIVYAAIIITAPLIKEKKYEEFLAEVENQLAIRYPTEEWTMKKDINFYSFPYDFLVEVSFQEEPNVIYGFVLDEEASCMNITDI
;
A
#
# COMPACT_ATOMS: atom_id res chain seq x y z
N MET A 1 4.29 15.67 -5.72
CA MET A 1 3.71 15.85 -4.37
C MET A 1 3.52 14.45 -3.82
N GLU A 2 4.21 14.08 -2.75
CA GLU A 2 4.12 12.72 -2.20
C GLU A 2 2.64 12.40 -1.85
N TYR A 3 2.19 11.21 -2.17
CA TYR A 3 0.78 10.81 -2.01
C TYR A 3 0.28 10.90 -0.56
N GLU A 4 1.15 10.67 0.42
CA GLU A 4 0.86 10.92 1.83
C GLU A 4 0.51 12.38 2.10
N SER A 5 1.18 13.32 1.42
CA SER A 5 0.83 14.75 1.47
C SER A 5 -0.56 14.99 0.88
N PHE A 6 -0.93 14.30 -0.21
CA PHE A 6 -2.26 14.42 -0.80
C PHE A 6 -3.37 13.93 0.14
N ARG A 7 -3.20 12.75 0.75
CA ARG A 7 -4.17 12.20 1.74
C ARG A 7 -4.33 13.13 2.94
N TYR A 8 -3.22 13.66 3.44
CA TYR A 8 -3.23 14.62 4.54
C TYR A 8 -3.95 15.92 4.16
N ILE A 9 -3.69 16.46 2.97
CA ILE A 9 -4.38 17.66 2.45
C ILE A 9 -5.89 17.42 2.35
N VAL A 10 -6.32 16.27 1.81
CA VAL A 10 -7.75 15.92 1.71
C VAL A 10 -8.38 15.81 3.11
N PHE A 11 -7.69 15.16 4.06
CA PHE A 11 -8.16 15.02 5.44
C PHE A 11 -8.32 16.38 6.14
N VAL A 12 -7.30 17.25 6.06
CA VAL A 12 -7.32 18.57 6.67
C VAL A 12 -8.42 19.44 6.05
N ASN A 13 -8.56 19.43 4.72
CA ASN A 13 -9.64 20.15 4.05
C ASN A 13 -11.02 19.62 4.46
N GLY A 14 -11.18 18.31 4.60
CA GLY A 14 -12.40 17.68 5.11
C GLY A 14 -12.75 18.16 6.52
N LEU A 15 -11.77 18.23 7.43
CA LEU A 15 -11.96 18.77 8.78
C LEU A 15 -12.35 20.25 8.77
N ILE A 16 -11.71 21.07 7.94
CA ILE A 16 -12.04 22.50 7.82
C ILE A 16 -13.49 22.67 7.36
N VAL A 17 -13.92 21.92 6.35
CA VAL A 17 -15.31 21.95 5.85
C VAL A 17 -16.29 21.51 6.94
N LEU A 18 -16.01 20.42 7.66
CA LEU A 18 -16.86 19.96 8.77
C LEU A 18 -16.93 20.98 9.92
N LEU A 19 -15.83 21.71 10.16
CA LEU A 19 -15.78 22.77 11.16
C LEU A 19 -16.64 23.97 10.74
N ILE A 20 -16.56 24.39 9.48
CA ILE A 20 -17.42 25.46 8.92
C ILE A 20 -18.90 25.05 9.05
N ILE A 21 -19.25 23.83 8.64
CA ILE A 21 -20.62 23.30 8.75
C ILE A 21 -21.09 23.33 10.20
N THR A 22 -20.23 22.92 11.14
CA THR A 22 -20.53 22.93 12.59
C THR A 22 -20.85 24.33 13.10
N LEU A 23 -20.16 25.37 12.60
CA LEU A 23 -20.41 26.76 12.99
C LEU A 23 -21.77 27.26 12.49
N LEU A 24 -22.16 26.86 11.26
CA LEU A 24 -23.41 27.26 10.61
C LEU A 24 -24.65 26.52 11.14
N ILE A 25 -24.47 25.35 11.76
CA ILE A 25 -25.56 24.54 12.31
C ILE A 25 -26.13 25.12 13.63
N LYS A 26 -27.45 25.01 13.81
CA LYS A 26 -28.17 25.41 15.03
C LYS A 26 -27.61 24.70 16.27
N LYS A 27 -27.58 25.41 17.40
CA LYS A 27 -26.94 24.99 18.67
C LYS A 27 -27.29 23.58 19.14
N ALA A 28 -28.53 23.11 18.89
CA ALA A 28 -28.98 21.77 19.26
C ALA A 28 -28.26 20.63 18.50
N TYR A 29 -27.87 20.85 17.25
CA TYR A 29 -27.27 19.82 16.39
C TYR A 29 -25.74 19.85 16.37
N ARG A 30 -25.10 20.87 16.98
CA ARG A 30 -23.63 20.98 17.05
C ARG A 30 -22.97 19.79 17.73
N LYS A 31 -23.64 19.18 18.72
CA LYS A 31 -23.13 17.97 19.39
C LYS A 31 -22.95 16.80 18.42
N TRP A 32 -23.87 16.65 17.46
CA TRP A 32 -23.80 15.60 16.44
C TRP A 32 -22.72 15.88 15.40
N SER A 33 -22.53 17.13 14.99
CA SER A 33 -21.44 17.44 14.04
C SER A 33 -20.06 17.25 14.68
N ILE A 34 -19.91 17.54 15.98
CA ILE A 34 -18.69 17.23 16.73
C ILE A 34 -18.47 15.72 16.80
N ALA A 35 -19.51 14.93 17.07
CA ALA A 35 -19.41 13.47 17.05
C ALA A 35 -18.98 12.93 15.68
N ILE A 36 -19.50 13.51 14.59
CA ILE A 36 -19.09 13.15 13.21
C ILE A 36 -17.63 13.51 12.96
N MET A 37 -17.16 14.69 13.37
CA MET A 37 -15.74 15.07 13.25
C MET A 37 -14.82 14.12 14.02
N LEU A 38 -15.24 13.70 15.23
CA LEU A 38 -14.51 12.71 16.02
C LEU A 38 -14.45 11.37 15.29
N ALA A 39 -15.59 10.87 14.81
CA ALA A 39 -15.67 9.62 14.06
C ALA A 39 -14.79 9.66 12.79
N TYR A 40 -14.84 10.76 12.04
CA TYR A 40 -14.01 10.97 10.85
C TYR A 40 -12.51 10.90 11.18
N THR A 41 -12.11 11.55 12.28
CA THR A 41 -10.71 11.53 12.76
C THR A 41 -10.28 10.13 13.16
N ILE A 42 -11.13 9.38 13.88
CA ILE A 42 -10.86 8.00 14.28
C ILE A 42 -10.70 7.09 13.06
N VAL A 43 -11.60 7.21 12.06
CA VAL A 43 -11.52 6.43 10.82
C VAL A 43 -10.22 6.73 10.08
N TYR A 44 -9.85 8.00 9.94
CA TYR A 44 -8.59 8.38 9.30
C TYR A 44 -7.38 7.80 10.03
N ALA A 45 -7.34 7.90 11.36
CA ALA A 45 -6.27 7.31 12.17
C ALA A 45 -6.21 5.78 12.02
N ALA A 46 -7.36 5.11 12.03
CA ALA A 46 -7.45 3.68 11.80
C ALA A 46 -6.87 3.29 10.43
N ILE A 47 -7.20 4.02 9.36
CA ILE A 47 -6.65 3.76 8.03
C ILE A 47 -5.13 3.96 8.01
N ILE A 48 -4.60 5.02 8.63
CA ILE A 48 -3.14 5.23 8.70
C ILE A 48 -2.42 4.07 9.40
N ILE A 49 -3.00 3.53 10.46
CA ILE A 49 -2.40 2.44 11.23
C ILE A 49 -2.56 1.09 10.53
N THR A 50 -3.74 0.82 9.97
CA THR A 50 -4.08 -0.49 9.39
C THR A 50 -3.56 -0.68 7.96
N ALA A 51 -3.50 0.38 7.16
CA ALA A 51 -3.00 0.28 5.79
C ALA A 51 -1.58 -0.32 5.69
N PRO A 52 -0.56 0.09 6.48
CA PRO A 52 0.75 -0.54 6.41
C PRO A 52 0.72 -2.02 6.82
N LEU A 53 -0.04 -2.38 7.86
CA LEU A 53 -0.18 -3.77 8.32
C LEU A 53 -0.80 -4.68 7.25
N ILE A 54 -1.86 -4.21 6.58
CA ILE A 54 -2.51 -4.96 5.49
C ILE A 54 -1.53 -5.14 4.32
N LYS A 55 -0.73 -4.13 4.00
CA LYS A 55 0.27 -4.20 2.93
C LYS A 55 1.40 -5.16 3.24
N GLU A 56 1.93 -5.12 4.46
CA GLU A 56 2.96 -6.06 4.92
C GLU A 56 2.47 -7.49 4.74
N LYS A 57 1.25 -7.78 5.20
CA LYS A 57 0.65 -9.11 5.01
C LYS A 57 0.51 -9.50 3.53
N LYS A 58 -0.01 -8.60 2.68
CA LYS A 58 -0.12 -8.87 1.23
C LYS A 58 1.23 -9.08 0.57
N TYR A 59 2.26 -8.38 1.02
CA TYR A 59 3.61 -8.52 0.49
C TYR A 59 4.24 -9.86 0.90
N GLU A 60 4.01 -10.33 2.12
CA GLU A 60 4.42 -11.68 2.53
C GLU A 60 3.71 -12.77 1.70
N GLU A 61 2.41 -12.62 1.48
CA GLU A 61 1.63 -13.52 0.61
C GLU A 61 2.20 -13.51 -0.83
N PHE A 62 2.57 -12.33 -1.35
CA PHE A 62 3.19 -12.18 -2.67
C PHE A 62 4.57 -12.84 -2.77
N LEU A 63 5.42 -12.65 -1.75
CA LEU A 63 6.73 -13.30 -1.72
C LEU A 63 6.62 -14.82 -1.75
N ALA A 64 5.68 -15.38 -0.98
CA ALA A 64 5.43 -16.82 -1.00
C ALA A 64 4.98 -17.31 -2.39
N GLU A 65 4.18 -16.53 -3.10
CA GLU A 65 3.77 -16.84 -4.46
C GLU A 65 4.95 -16.78 -5.45
N VAL A 66 5.80 -15.74 -5.37
CA VAL A 66 7.03 -15.64 -6.18
C VAL A 66 7.95 -16.84 -5.92
N GLU A 67 8.19 -17.19 -4.66
CA GLU A 67 9.01 -18.34 -4.26
C GLU A 67 8.46 -19.64 -4.85
N ASN A 68 7.15 -19.84 -4.78
CA ASN A 68 6.50 -21.03 -5.31
C ASN A 68 6.63 -21.11 -6.85
N GLN A 69 6.43 -20.00 -7.56
CA GLN A 69 6.59 -19.95 -9.01
C GLN A 69 8.03 -20.22 -9.44
N LEU A 70 9.02 -19.65 -8.74
CA LEU A 70 10.43 -19.92 -9.00
C LEU A 70 10.77 -21.39 -8.76
N ALA A 71 10.30 -21.98 -7.66
CA ALA A 71 10.53 -23.39 -7.35
C ALA A 71 9.90 -24.35 -8.38
N ILE A 72 8.74 -24.00 -8.94
CA ILE A 72 8.08 -24.80 -9.99
C ILE A 72 8.79 -24.64 -11.34
N ARG A 73 9.19 -23.42 -11.70
CA ARG A 73 9.70 -23.09 -13.03
C ARG A 73 11.19 -23.35 -13.20
N TYR A 74 11.97 -23.16 -12.13
CA TYR A 74 13.43 -23.29 -12.11
C TYR A 74 13.89 -24.22 -10.97
N PRO A 75 13.43 -25.48 -10.90
CA PRO A 75 13.60 -26.33 -9.72
C PRO A 75 15.06 -26.70 -9.37
N THR A 76 15.99 -26.50 -10.31
CA THR A 76 17.42 -26.87 -10.16
C THR A 76 18.35 -25.66 -10.06
N GLU A 77 17.83 -24.45 -10.25
CA GLU A 77 18.66 -23.24 -10.20
C GLU A 77 18.75 -22.70 -8.77
N GLU A 78 19.82 -22.00 -8.43
CA GLU A 78 19.89 -21.23 -7.19
C GLU A 78 19.55 -19.77 -7.50
N TRP A 79 18.59 -19.18 -6.78
CA TRP A 79 18.16 -17.79 -6.95
C TRP A 79 18.30 -16.99 -5.66
N THR A 80 18.53 -15.69 -5.81
CA THR A 80 18.54 -14.73 -4.70
C THR A 80 17.47 -13.67 -4.93
N MET A 81 16.68 -13.36 -3.90
CA MET A 81 15.66 -12.32 -3.98
C MET A 81 16.07 -11.09 -3.20
N LYS A 82 16.03 -9.95 -3.87
CA LYS A 82 16.25 -8.64 -3.25
C LYS A 82 14.89 -7.96 -3.05
N LYS A 83 14.61 -7.67 -1.79
CA LYS A 83 13.36 -7.05 -1.32
C LYS A 83 13.61 -5.55 -1.21
N ASP A 84 13.14 -4.76 -2.17
CA ASP A 84 13.11 -3.30 -2.05
C ASP A 84 11.66 -2.88 -1.78
N ILE A 85 11.37 -2.48 -0.53
CA ILE A 85 9.99 -2.21 -0.12
C ILE A 85 9.93 -0.88 0.60
N ASN A 86 9.10 0.00 0.07
CA ASN A 86 8.62 1.16 0.78
C ASN A 86 7.11 1.03 0.98
N PHE A 87 6.71 0.53 2.17
CA PHE A 87 5.29 0.36 2.54
C PHE A 87 4.50 1.70 2.58
N TYR A 88 5.21 2.83 2.50
CA TYR A 88 4.68 4.18 2.60
C TYR A 88 4.64 4.92 1.25
N SER A 89 5.18 4.39 0.14
CA SER A 89 5.13 5.03 -1.19
C SER A 89 3.98 4.53 -2.05
N PHE A 90 3.39 5.41 -2.89
CA PHE A 90 2.36 5.08 -3.88
C PHE A 90 2.77 5.57 -5.29
N PRO A 91 2.41 4.89 -6.41
CA PRO A 91 1.72 3.59 -6.47
C PRO A 91 2.50 2.50 -5.73
N TYR A 92 1.77 1.57 -5.12
CA TYR A 92 2.38 0.50 -4.31
C TYR A 92 3.00 -0.52 -5.26
N ASP A 93 4.11 -0.15 -5.88
CA ASP A 93 4.84 -1.04 -6.78
C ASP A 93 5.71 -1.93 -5.89
N PHE A 94 5.16 -3.08 -5.50
CA PHE A 94 5.97 -4.14 -4.89
C PHE A 94 6.82 -4.74 -6.00
N LEU A 95 8.08 -4.31 -6.08
CA LEU A 95 9.05 -4.91 -7.00
C LEU A 95 9.90 -5.90 -6.22
N VAL A 96 9.83 -7.17 -6.62
CA VAL A 96 10.78 -8.19 -6.17
C VAL A 96 11.77 -8.45 -7.30
N GLU A 97 13.03 -8.16 -7.04
CA GLU A 97 14.14 -8.42 -7.96
C GLU A 97 14.72 -9.81 -7.67
N VAL A 98 14.78 -10.66 -8.69
CA VAL A 98 15.32 -12.02 -8.59
C VAL A 98 16.53 -12.14 -9.50
N SER A 99 17.65 -12.62 -8.96
CA SER A 99 18.87 -12.92 -9.71
C SER A 99 19.20 -14.40 -9.61
N PHE A 100 19.44 -15.05 -10.75
CA PHE A 100 19.84 -16.45 -10.82
C PHE A 100 21.37 -16.59 -10.77
N GLN A 101 21.88 -17.66 -10.17
CA GLN A 101 23.31 -17.89 -10.03
C GLN A 101 24.01 -18.14 -11.37
N GLU A 102 23.32 -18.76 -12.34
CA GLU A 102 23.83 -18.99 -13.69
C GLU A 102 23.85 -17.70 -14.54
N GLU A 103 22.95 -16.75 -14.25
CA GLU A 103 22.83 -15.47 -14.94
C GLU A 103 22.85 -14.27 -13.96
N PRO A 104 23.97 -14.03 -13.23
CA PRO A 104 24.02 -13.03 -12.17
C PRO A 104 23.89 -11.58 -12.69
N ASN A 105 24.02 -11.39 -14.00
CA ASN A 105 23.89 -10.08 -14.65
C ASN A 105 22.45 -9.78 -15.10
N VAL A 106 21.52 -10.73 -14.96
CA VAL A 106 20.11 -10.59 -15.35
C VAL A 106 19.27 -10.50 -14.07
N ILE A 107 18.44 -9.47 -13.98
CA ILE A 107 17.52 -9.25 -12.87
C ILE A 107 16.11 -9.38 -13.41
N TYR A 108 15.36 -10.33 -12.87
CA TYR A 108 13.95 -10.53 -13.18
C TYR A 108 13.11 -9.75 -12.18
N GLY A 109 12.33 -8.80 -12.68
CA GLY A 109 11.39 -8.02 -11.87
C GLY A 109 10.03 -8.70 -11.81
N PHE A 110 9.52 -8.92 -10.61
CA PHE A 110 8.14 -9.34 -10.37
C PHE A 110 7.37 -8.22 -9.69
N VAL A 111 6.17 -7.94 -10.19
CA VAL A 111 5.26 -6.95 -9.60
C VAL A 111 3.93 -7.59 -9.22
N LEU A 112 3.35 -7.07 -8.14
CA LEU A 112 2.00 -7.38 -7.70
C LEU A 112 0.98 -6.66 -8.60
N ASP A 113 0.18 -7.41 -9.36
CA ASP A 113 -0.94 -6.86 -10.12
C ASP A 113 -2.14 -6.51 -9.18
N GLU A 114 -3.09 -5.71 -9.65
CA GLU A 114 -4.31 -5.31 -8.92
C GLU A 114 -5.16 -6.52 -8.48
N GLU A 115 -5.00 -7.67 -9.15
CA GLU A 115 -5.61 -8.96 -8.79
C GLU A 115 -4.78 -9.80 -7.78
N ALA A 116 -3.71 -9.23 -7.21
CA ALA A 116 -2.73 -9.93 -6.38
C ALA A 116 -2.04 -11.11 -7.08
N SER A 117 -2.00 -11.10 -8.42
CA SER A 117 -1.26 -12.07 -9.22
C SER A 117 0.17 -11.56 -9.49
N CYS A 118 1.12 -12.49 -9.57
CA CYS A 118 2.51 -12.19 -9.86
C CYS A 118 2.74 -12.21 -11.38
N MET A 119 3.23 -11.10 -11.95
CA MET A 119 3.59 -10.99 -13.36
C MET A 119 5.10 -10.74 -13.51
N ASN A 120 5.74 -11.47 -14.43
CA ASN A 120 7.14 -11.27 -14.81
C ASN A 120 7.25 -10.08 -15.78
N ILE A 121 8.08 -9.09 -15.46
CA ILE A 121 8.21 -7.84 -16.24
C ILE A 121 9.12 -8.01 -17.46
N THR A 122 9.82 -9.15 -17.62
CA THR A 122 10.70 -9.39 -18.79
C THR A 122 9.95 -9.66 -20.11
N ASP A 123 8.61 -9.77 -20.08
CA ASP A 123 7.75 -10.00 -21.25
C ASP A 123 7.14 -8.71 -21.87
N ILE A 124 7.66 -7.51 -21.53
CA ILE A 124 7.27 -6.22 -22.15
C ILE A 124 8.32 -5.71 -23.13
#